data_AF-J6L8Y3-F1
#
_entry.id   AF-J6L8Y3-F1
#
_cell.length_a   1.000
_cell.length_b   1.000
_cell.length_c   1.000
_cell.angle_alpha   90.00
_cell.angle_beta   90.00
_cell.angle_gamma   90.00
#
_symmetry.space_group_name_H-M   'P 1'
#
loop_
_entity.id
_entity.type
_entity.pdbx_description
1 polymer ?
#
loop_
_entity_poly.entity_id
_entity_poly.type
_entity_poly.pdbx_seq_one_letter_code
_entity_poly.pdbx_strand_id
1 'polypeptide(L)'
;MRVGTDSGHLRPQRRGGTEAAGAAFAIALAALLQGCSLGGPFFDDGFEKSRTVSSEPVPPYRKLVADSLTRSKIPHVHALAISEPRWIERIGGPAWIVCVRSGAEGHGTPPAPPPVPAGSAAAAPAATMPATTAEASADDTPAVYYAYFIKQAAIVDTRTAVGTDRCVHQTFSPFDPAVAAAADDE
;
A
#
# COMPACT_ATOMS: atom_id res chain seq x y z
N MET A 1 22.26 -23.09 -36.52
CA MET A 1 23.06 -23.55 -35.37
C MET A 1 22.10 -24.15 -34.35
N ARG A 2 22.29 -25.44 -34.03
CA ARG A 2 21.53 -26.16 -32.99
C ARG A 2 22.38 -26.18 -31.72
N VAL A 3 21.80 -25.83 -30.58
CA VAL A 3 22.30 -26.16 -29.24
C VAL A 3 21.06 -26.48 -28.38
N GLY A 4 20.87 -27.76 -28.08
CA GLY A 4 20.04 -28.23 -26.95
C GLY A 4 20.77 -27.94 -25.64
N THR A 5 20.35 -28.26 -24.43
CA THR A 5 19.49 -29.28 -23.81
C THR A 5 19.35 -28.75 -22.38
N ASP A 6 18.28 -28.95 -21.64
CA ASP A 6 18.11 -30.07 -20.69
C ASP A 6 17.38 -29.43 -19.50
N SER A 7 16.25 -29.97 -19.07
CA SER A 7 15.65 -29.59 -17.79
C SER A 7 15.17 -30.85 -17.14
N GLY A 8 16.13 -31.46 -16.46
CA GLY A 8 15.98 -32.64 -15.64
C GLY A 8 14.88 -32.49 -14.58
N HIS A 9 14.16 -33.59 -14.45
CA HIS A 9 13.30 -33.97 -13.34
C HIS A 9 13.89 -33.69 -11.96
N LEU A 10 13.03 -33.17 -11.06
CA LEU A 10 12.99 -33.63 -9.67
C LEU A 10 11.53 -33.71 -9.18
N ARG A 11 11.02 -34.95 -9.04
CA ARG A 11 9.85 -35.28 -8.22
C ARG A 11 10.32 -35.49 -6.78
N PRO A 12 9.62 -34.96 -5.76
CA PRO A 12 9.67 -35.55 -4.43
C PRO A 12 8.52 -36.52 -4.19
N GLN A 13 8.87 -37.49 -3.37
CA GLN A 13 8.24 -38.76 -3.10
C GLN A 13 7.05 -38.67 -2.14
N ARG A 14 6.09 -39.58 -2.33
CA ARG A 14 4.96 -39.87 -1.44
C ARG A 14 5.40 -40.87 -0.36
N ARG A 15 5.16 -40.57 0.93
CA ARG A 15 5.09 -41.51 2.08
C ARG A 15 3.94 -40.99 2.95
N GLY A 16 2.80 -41.68 3.12
CA GLY A 16 2.65 -42.95 3.84
C GLY A 16 3.07 -42.71 5.30
N GLY A 17 2.24 -42.61 6.32
CA GLY A 17 0.91 -43.13 6.61
C GLY A 17 1.00 -43.71 8.02
N THR A 18 0.19 -43.22 8.96
CA THR A 18 -0.03 -43.88 10.28
C THR A 18 -1.45 -43.56 10.75
N GLU A 19 -2.30 -44.58 10.68
CA GLU A 19 -3.52 -44.70 11.48
C GLU A 19 -3.16 -45.22 12.89
N ALA A 20 -3.99 -44.85 13.87
CA ALA A 20 -4.25 -45.44 15.21
C ALA A 20 -4.34 -44.32 16.25
N ALA A 21 -5.55 -43.90 16.65
CA ALA A 21 -6.39 -44.53 17.67
C ALA A 21 -5.83 -44.35 19.10
N GLY A 22 -6.57 -43.65 19.96
CA GLY A 22 -6.26 -43.60 21.38
C GLY A 22 -6.93 -42.45 22.12
N ALA A 23 -8.20 -42.63 22.45
CA ALA A 23 -8.98 -41.76 23.31
C ALA A 23 -8.34 -41.60 24.70
N ALA A 24 -7.98 -40.37 25.08
CA ALA A 24 -7.96 -39.89 26.47
C ALA A 24 -7.45 -38.44 26.54
N PHE A 25 -8.25 -37.42 26.23
CA PHE A 25 -8.00 -36.05 26.73
C PHE A 25 -9.30 -35.22 26.69
N ALA A 26 -10.34 -35.70 27.40
CA ALA A 26 -11.64 -35.04 27.47
C ALA A 26 -11.77 -33.97 28.58
N ILE A 27 -10.67 -33.52 29.21
CA ILE A 27 -10.72 -32.49 30.28
C ILE A 27 -9.67 -31.36 30.07
N ALA A 28 -9.23 -31.14 28.83
CA ALA A 28 -8.40 -29.99 28.44
C ALA A 28 -9.06 -29.12 27.35
N LEU A 29 -10.39 -29.20 27.21
CA LEU A 29 -11.14 -28.52 26.16
C LEU A 29 -11.74 -27.17 26.60
N ALA A 30 -11.84 -26.90 27.91
CA ALA A 30 -12.48 -25.68 28.42
C ALA A 30 -11.51 -24.48 28.53
N ALA A 31 -10.19 -24.70 28.57
CA ALA A 31 -9.19 -23.63 28.62
C ALA A 31 -8.73 -23.13 27.23
N LEU A 32 -9.19 -23.75 26.14
CA LEU A 32 -8.82 -23.39 24.76
C LEU A 32 -9.86 -22.48 24.07
N LEU A 33 -10.96 -22.15 24.74
CA LEU A 33 -12.04 -21.31 24.18
C LEU A 33 -11.99 -19.85 24.66
N GLN A 34 -11.01 -19.48 25.48
CA GLN A 34 -10.97 -18.18 26.18
C GLN A 34 -9.88 -17.23 25.67
N GLY A 35 -9.54 -17.30 24.38
CA GLY A 35 -8.44 -16.50 23.84
C GLY A 35 -8.47 -16.17 22.34
N CYS A 36 -9.59 -16.32 21.64
CA CYS A 36 -9.70 -15.88 20.23
C CYS A 36 -10.27 -14.46 20.11
N SER A 37 -9.85 -13.52 20.96
CA SER A 37 -9.89 -12.10 20.57
C SER A 37 -8.65 -11.81 19.72
N LEU A 38 -8.63 -12.34 18.50
CA LEU A 38 -7.64 -12.04 17.47
C LEU A 38 -7.87 -10.64 16.84
N GLY A 39 -8.35 -9.70 17.65
CA GLY A 39 -8.61 -8.31 17.33
C GLY A 39 -7.93 -7.41 18.36
N GLY A 40 -6.65 -7.66 18.62
CA GLY A 40 -5.83 -6.73 19.39
C GLY A 40 -5.53 -5.48 18.55
N PRO A 41 -5.49 -4.27 19.14
CA PRO A 41 -5.13 -3.01 18.46
C PRO A 41 -3.64 -2.94 18.07
N PHE A 42 -3.00 -4.08 17.81
CA PHE A 42 -1.54 -4.22 17.72
C PHE A 42 -0.93 -3.85 16.37
N PHE A 43 -1.74 -3.52 15.36
CA PHE A 43 -1.21 -3.30 14.00
C PHE A 43 -1.15 -1.84 13.56
N ASP A 44 -1.72 -0.87 14.27
CA ASP A 44 -1.74 0.51 13.76
C ASP A 44 -0.67 1.44 14.36
N ASP A 45 -0.47 1.44 15.68
CA ASP A 45 0.34 2.49 16.33
C ASP A 45 1.86 2.23 16.42
N GLY A 46 2.31 1.01 16.15
CA GLY A 46 3.72 0.63 16.34
C GLY A 46 4.70 1.15 15.27
N PHE A 47 4.21 1.55 14.09
CA PHE A 47 5.08 1.79 12.94
C PHE A 47 5.45 3.27 12.72
N GLU A 48 4.67 4.23 13.26
CA GLU A 48 5.02 5.66 13.13
C GLU A 48 6.29 6.03 13.91
N LYS A 49 6.64 5.27 14.95
CA LYS A 49 7.77 5.60 15.83
C LYS A 49 9.12 5.11 15.33
N SER A 50 9.13 4.33 14.25
CA SER A 50 10.35 3.78 13.64
C SER A 50 10.53 4.37 12.26
N ARG A 51 10.74 5.69 12.18
CA ARG A 51 11.49 6.26 11.05
C ARG A 51 12.92 5.73 11.18
N THR A 52 13.12 4.47 10.78
CA THR A 52 14.44 3.90 10.63
C THR A 52 15.10 4.73 9.56
N VAL A 53 16.00 5.62 9.98
CA VAL A 53 16.76 6.48 9.08
C VAL A 53 17.57 5.53 8.21
N SER A 54 17.21 5.49 6.93
CA SER A 54 17.96 4.69 5.97
C SER A 54 19.40 5.17 5.96
N SER A 55 20.35 4.23 5.96
CA SER A 55 21.75 4.53 5.67
C SER A 55 22.00 4.77 4.18
N GLU A 56 21.05 4.40 3.32
CA GLU A 56 21.11 4.61 1.89
C GLU A 56 20.62 6.04 1.55
N PRO A 57 21.27 6.74 0.62
CA PRO A 57 20.73 8.00 0.12
C PRO A 57 19.35 7.78 -0.51
N VAL A 58 18.50 8.80 -0.44
CA VAL A 58 17.21 8.78 -1.13
C VAL A 58 17.48 8.66 -2.64
N PRO A 59 16.97 7.62 -3.32
CA PRO A 59 17.20 7.44 -4.74
C PRO A 59 16.47 8.53 -5.55
N PRO A 60 16.84 8.75 -6.83
CA PRO A 60 16.12 9.65 -7.75
C PRO A 60 14.76 9.05 -8.15
N TYR A 61 13.87 8.86 -7.17
CA TYR A 61 12.69 8.02 -7.26
C TYR A 61 11.67 8.53 -8.27
N ARG A 62 11.55 9.86 -8.42
CA ARG A 62 10.62 10.49 -9.38
C ARG A 62 10.93 10.05 -10.82
N LYS A 63 12.22 10.02 -11.19
CA LYS A 63 12.65 9.54 -12.50
C LYS A 63 12.42 8.06 -12.68
N LEU A 64 12.83 7.25 -11.70
CA LEU A 64 12.66 5.79 -11.78
C LEU A 64 11.18 5.42 -11.98
N VAL A 65 10.29 6.10 -11.27
CA VAL A 65 8.84 5.93 -11.40
C VAL A 65 8.34 6.43 -12.76
N ALA A 66 8.79 7.59 -13.24
CA ALA A 66 8.44 8.11 -14.57
C ALA A 66 8.83 7.16 -15.71
N ASP A 67 10.06 6.64 -15.67
CA ASP A 67 10.58 5.68 -16.63
C ASP A 67 9.76 4.38 -16.61
N SER A 68 9.40 3.91 -15.41
CA SER A 68 8.59 2.71 -15.24
C SER A 68 7.18 2.90 -15.79
N LEU A 69 6.53 4.03 -15.52
CA LEU A 69 5.20 4.37 -16.03
C LEU A 69 5.18 4.46 -17.56
N THR A 70 6.21 5.08 -18.14
CA THR A 70 6.39 5.17 -19.60
C THR A 70 6.50 3.78 -20.25
N ARG A 71 7.22 2.85 -19.60
CA ARG A 71 7.39 1.47 -20.09
C ARG A 71 6.17 0.59 -19.91
N SER A 72 5.47 0.72 -18.78
CA SER A 72 4.42 -0.22 -18.36
C SER A 72 3.07 0.01 -19.05
N LYS A 73 2.91 1.09 -19.83
CA LYS A 73 1.68 1.43 -20.57
C LYS A 73 0.44 1.31 -19.68
N ILE A 74 0.54 1.77 -18.43
CA ILE A 74 -0.55 1.67 -17.47
C ILE A 74 -1.72 2.51 -18.01
N PRO A 75 -2.92 1.93 -18.17
CA PRO A 75 -4.10 2.73 -18.48
C PRO A 75 -4.31 3.72 -17.33
N HIS A 76 -4.82 4.93 -17.61
CA HIS A 76 -5.07 5.99 -16.61
C HIS A 76 -3.83 6.78 -16.15
N VAL A 77 -3.01 7.25 -17.08
CA VAL A 77 -1.90 8.19 -16.83
C VAL A 77 -2.34 9.65 -16.58
N HIS A 78 -3.62 9.90 -16.42
CA HIS A 78 -4.14 11.25 -16.17
C HIS A 78 -4.15 11.53 -14.66
N ALA A 79 -3.78 12.76 -14.28
CA ALA A 79 -3.81 13.25 -12.90
C ALA A 79 -3.04 12.39 -11.89
N LEU A 80 -1.80 12.03 -12.23
CA LEU A 80 -0.95 11.26 -11.33
C LEU A 80 -0.48 12.09 -10.14
N ALA A 81 -0.45 11.47 -8.98
CA ALA A 81 0.15 12.04 -7.79
C ALA A 81 1.13 11.04 -7.17
N ILE A 82 2.26 11.53 -6.67
CA ILE A 82 3.35 10.71 -6.11
C ILE A 82 3.58 11.06 -4.64
N SER A 83 3.78 10.05 -3.81
CA SER A 83 4.16 10.24 -2.40
C SER A 83 5.66 10.52 -2.27
N GLU A 84 6.05 11.05 -1.13
CA GLU A 84 7.47 11.03 -0.72
C GLU A 84 7.96 9.59 -0.50
N PRO A 85 9.27 9.32 -0.69
CA PRO A 85 9.84 8.00 -0.50
C PRO A 85 9.93 7.70 1.00
N ARG A 86 9.54 6.50 1.38
CA ARG A 86 9.64 6.02 2.77
C ARG A 86 10.45 4.74 2.84
N TRP A 87 11.28 4.64 3.87
CA TRP A 87 12.04 3.41 4.13
C TRP A 87 11.13 2.36 4.75
N ILE A 88 11.22 1.13 4.26
CA ILE A 88 10.47 0.00 4.81
C ILE A 88 11.34 -1.26 4.90
N GLU A 89 11.02 -2.09 5.88
CA GLU A 89 11.52 -3.47 5.96
C GLU A 89 10.50 -4.42 5.33
N ARG A 90 10.94 -5.25 4.39
CA ARG A 90 10.09 -6.25 3.71
C ARG A 90 10.75 -7.62 3.62
N ILE A 91 9.96 -8.63 3.28
CA ILE A 91 10.48 -9.95 2.87
C ILE A 91 11.33 -9.72 1.61
N GLY A 92 12.65 -9.93 1.71
CA GLY A 92 13.62 -9.54 0.69
C GLY A 92 14.58 -8.42 1.11
N GLY A 93 14.47 -7.94 2.36
CA GLY A 93 15.35 -6.92 2.95
C GLY A 93 14.85 -5.50 2.74
N PRO A 94 15.55 -4.51 3.30
CA PRO A 94 15.12 -3.11 3.28
C PRO A 94 14.96 -2.56 1.86
N ALA A 95 14.01 -1.63 1.69
CA ALA A 95 13.77 -0.95 0.43
C ALA A 95 13.17 0.44 0.68
N TRP A 96 13.33 1.33 -0.29
CA TRP A 96 12.47 2.49 -0.43
C TRP A 96 11.14 2.05 -1.05
N ILE A 97 10.02 2.56 -0.54
CA ILE A 97 8.72 2.45 -1.20
C ILE A 97 8.20 3.83 -1.56
N VAL A 98 7.67 3.94 -2.77
CA VAL A 98 6.99 5.12 -3.29
C VAL A 98 5.61 4.72 -3.78
N CYS A 99 4.61 5.49 -3.41
CA CYS A 99 3.23 5.28 -3.84
C CYS A 99 2.88 6.25 -4.96
N VAL A 100 2.20 5.75 -5.98
CA VAL A 100 1.60 6.55 -7.05
C VAL A 100 0.09 6.36 -6.98
N ARG A 101 -0.65 7.46 -7.02
CA ARG A 101 -2.10 7.47 -7.13
C ARG A 101 -2.47 7.91 -8.54
N SER A 102 -3.32 7.13 -9.20
CA SER A 102 -4.01 7.50 -10.44
C SER A 102 -5.48 7.75 -10.12
N GLY A 103 -6.08 8.80 -10.69
CA GLY A 103 -7.48 9.13 -10.44
C GLY A 103 -7.79 10.58 -10.71
N ALA A 104 -9.03 10.82 -11.17
CA ALA A 104 -9.54 12.11 -11.62
C ALA A 104 -9.28 13.19 -10.57
N GLU A 105 -8.82 14.34 -11.05
CA GLU A 105 -8.36 15.50 -10.30
C GLU A 105 -9.29 15.90 -9.14
N GLY A 106 -9.08 15.29 -7.99
CA GLY A 106 -9.32 15.97 -6.74
C GLY A 106 -8.19 16.96 -6.58
N HIS A 107 -8.34 18.16 -7.16
CA HIS A 107 -7.70 19.35 -6.62
C HIS A 107 -7.73 19.21 -5.12
N GLY A 108 -6.56 19.18 -4.49
CA GLY A 108 -6.39 19.14 -3.06
C GLY A 108 -6.95 20.41 -2.44
N THR A 109 -8.27 20.59 -2.49
CA THR A 109 -8.99 21.12 -1.36
C THR A 109 -8.85 20.01 -0.33
N PRO A 110 -7.92 20.11 0.64
CA PRO A 110 -8.02 19.27 1.82
C PRO A 110 -9.49 19.36 2.28
N PRO A 111 -10.13 18.26 2.68
CA PRO A 111 -11.46 18.36 3.28
C PRO A 111 -11.35 19.47 4.32
N ALA A 112 -12.19 20.50 4.18
CA ALA A 112 -12.17 21.63 5.11
C ALA A 112 -12.08 21.02 6.51
N PRO A 113 -11.11 21.43 7.34
CA PRO A 113 -11.00 20.87 8.68
C PRO A 113 -12.41 20.93 9.29
N PRO A 114 -12.90 19.83 9.90
CA PRO A 114 -14.24 19.84 10.48
C PRO A 114 -14.33 21.12 11.32
N PRO A 115 -15.40 21.92 11.20
CA PRO A 115 -15.49 23.20 11.87
C PRO A 115 -15.17 22.94 13.33
N VAL A 116 -14.01 23.44 13.79
CA VAL A 116 -13.61 23.27 15.18
C VAL A 116 -14.72 23.95 15.96
N PRO A 117 -15.51 23.23 16.78
CA PRO A 117 -16.56 23.87 17.54
C PRO A 117 -15.86 24.86 18.46
N ALA A 118 -15.90 26.14 18.09
CA ALA A 118 -15.44 27.22 18.93
C ALA A 118 -16.26 27.10 20.20
N GLY A 119 -15.58 26.75 21.30
CA GLY A 119 -16.23 26.37 22.53
C GLY A 119 -17.28 27.39 22.93
N SER A 120 -18.52 26.92 23.09
CA SER A 120 -19.44 27.52 24.04
C SER A 120 -20.55 26.54 24.39
N ALA A 121 -20.95 26.63 25.64
CA ALA A 121 -21.64 25.61 26.40
C ALA A 121 -23.09 25.39 25.96
N ALA A 122 -23.52 24.15 26.21
CA ALA A 122 -24.85 23.72 26.64
C ALA A 122 -26.09 23.99 25.77
N ALA A 123 -26.90 22.91 25.70
CA ALA A 123 -28.31 22.81 25.32
C ALA A 123 -28.62 22.55 23.83
N ALA A 124 -29.10 21.32 23.60
CA ALA A 124 -29.80 20.85 22.39
C ALA A 124 -31.11 21.66 22.17
N PRO A 125 -31.74 21.67 20.96
CA PRO A 125 -32.25 20.45 20.32
C PRO A 125 -32.16 20.37 18.78
N ALA A 126 -32.26 19.12 18.31
CA ALA A 126 -32.79 18.66 17.02
C ALA A 126 -32.71 19.63 15.82
N ALA A 127 -31.65 19.50 15.01
CA ALA A 127 -31.60 20.07 13.67
C ALA A 127 -31.54 18.95 12.63
N THR A 128 -32.55 18.97 11.77
CA THR A 128 -32.74 18.23 10.53
C THR A 128 -31.45 18.13 9.71
N MET A 129 -31.06 16.90 9.37
CA MET A 129 -29.96 16.59 8.46
C MET A 129 -30.31 17.11 7.05
N PRO A 130 -29.53 18.00 6.41
CA PRO A 130 -29.70 18.26 5.00
C PRO A 130 -29.22 17.02 4.23
N ALA A 131 -30.12 16.46 3.41
CA ALA A 131 -29.77 15.45 2.44
C ALA A 131 -28.84 16.07 1.39
N THR A 132 -27.53 15.87 1.57
CA THR A 132 -26.53 16.18 0.54
C THR A 132 -26.87 15.35 -0.69
N THR A 133 -27.43 16.02 -1.69
CA THR A 133 -27.65 15.46 -3.01
C THR A 133 -26.27 15.44 -3.66
N ALA A 134 -25.58 14.31 -3.57
CA ALA A 134 -24.31 14.09 -4.24
C ALA A 134 -24.59 14.05 -5.75
N GLU A 135 -24.26 15.15 -6.42
CA GLU A 135 -24.26 15.26 -7.87
C GLU A 135 -23.15 14.31 -8.38
N ALA A 136 -23.57 13.14 -8.87
CA ALA A 136 -22.69 12.11 -9.41
C ALA A 136 -21.97 12.67 -10.65
N SER A 137 -20.78 13.20 -10.41
CA SER A 137 -19.89 13.73 -11.44
C SER A 137 -19.38 12.56 -12.28
N ALA A 138 -19.44 12.72 -13.61
CA ALA A 138 -19.29 11.65 -14.61
C ALA A 138 -17.87 11.05 -14.75
N ASP A 139 -17.04 11.10 -13.71
CA ASP A 139 -15.74 10.40 -13.68
C ASP A 139 -15.50 9.78 -12.30
N ASP A 140 -16.46 8.94 -11.85
CA ASP A 140 -16.38 8.16 -10.61
C ASP A 140 -15.48 6.93 -10.79
N THR A 141 -14.34 7.09 -11.48
CA THR A 141 -13.34 6.03 -11.59
C THR A 141 -12.58 5.98 -10.26
N PRO A 142 -12.65 4.85 -9.51
CA PRO A 142 -12.00 4.78 -8.21
C PRO A 142 -10.49 4.97 -8.37
N ALA A 143 -9.90 5.76 -7.48
CA ALA A 143 -8.47 5.99 -7.49
C ALA A 143 -7.70 4.66 -7.35
N VAL A 144 -6.79 4.39 -8.29
CA VAL A 144 -5.93 3.19 -8.25
C VAL A 144 -4.55 3.60 -7.72
N TYR A 145 -4.09 2.87 -6.71
CA TYR A 145 -2.80 3.10 -6.08
C TYR A 145 -1.80 2.04 -6.55
N TYR A 146 -0.58 2.46 -6.83
CA TYR A 146 0.55 1.62 -7.19
C TYR A 146 1.68 1.80 -6.17
N ALA A 147 2.32 0.70 -5.79
CA ALA A 147 3.48 0.68 -4.91
C ALA A 147 4.73 0.28 -5.72
N TYR A 148 5.73 1.16 -5.70
CA TYR A 148 7.04 0.95 -6.30
C TYR A 148 8.08 0.70 -5.21
N PHE A 149 8.80 -0.40 -5.31
CA PHE A 149 9.89 -0.72 -4.38
C PHE A 149 11.22 -0.47 -5.07
N ILE A 150 12.07 0.32 -4.45
CA ILE A 150 13.34 0.78 -5.00
C ILE A 150 14.48 0.31 -4.09
N LYS A 151 15.52 -0.28 -4.67
CA LYS A 151 16.79 -0.63 -4.01
C LYS A 151 17.94 -0.25 -4.93
N GLN A 152 19.01 0.33 -4.40
CA GLN A 152 20.22 0.63 -5.18
C GLN A 152 19.91 1.39 -6.48
N ALA A 153 19.03 2.39 -6.38
CA ALA A 153 18.55 3.20 -7.51
C ALA A 153 17.87 2.40 -8.66
N ALA A 154 17.33 1.22 -8.40
CA ALA A 154 16.54 0.43 -9.35
C ALA A 154 15.20 0.01 -8.77
N ILE A 155 14.15 -0.02 -9.61
CA ILE A 155 12.85 -0.58 -9.22
C ILE A 155 12.98 -2.09 -9.20
N VAL A 156 12.83 -2.68 -8.02
CA VAL A 156 12.92 -4.13 -7.81
C VAL A 156 11.56 -4.82 -7.87
N ASP A 157 10.48 -4.07 -7.64
CA ASP A 157 9.11 -4.60 -7.62
C ASP A 157 8.10 -3.47 -7.87
N THR A 158 6.99 -3.79 -8.52
CA THR A 158 5.88 -2.87 -8.79
C THR A 158 4.58 -3.64 -8.72
N ARG A 159 3.61 -3.13 -7.96
CA ARG A 159 2.30 -3.77 -7.80
C ARG A 159 1.20 -2.77 -7.53
N THR A 160 -0.04 -3.15 -7.77
CA THR A 160 -1.20 -2.42 -7.24
C THR A 160 -1.15 -2.47 -5.72
N ALA A 161 -1.22 -1.31 -5.08
CA ALA A 161 -1.05 -1.19 -3.64
C ALA A 161 -2.18 -1.94 -2.91
N VAL A 162 -1.79 -2.77 -1.96
CA VAL A 162 -2.71 -3.44 -1.04
C VAL A 162 -2.71 -2.71 0.30
N GLY A 163 -3.70 -2.96 1.16
CA GLY A 163 -3.80 -2.26 2.46
C GLY A 163 -2.51 -2.29 3.30
N THR A 164 -1.68 -3.33 3.15
CA THR A 164 -0.38 -3.44 3.83
C THR A 164 0.69 -2.46 3.32
N ASP A 165 0.55 -1.92 2.11
CA ASP A 165 1.42 -0.90 1.55
C ASP A 165 1.12 0.51 2.08
N ARG A 166 -0.01 0.69 2.80
CA ARG A 166 -0.46 1.96 3.41
C ARG A 166 -0.39 3.18 2.46
N CYS A 167 -0.46 2.96 1.16
CA CYS A 167 -0.38 4.04 0.17
C CYS A 167 -1.53 5.05 0.33
N VAL A 168 -2.70 4.59 0.78
CA VAL A 168 -3.88 5.43 1.03
C VAL A 168 -3.63 6.49 2.12
N HIS A 169 -2.70 6.26 3.05
CA HIS A 169 -2.41 7.17 4.15
C HIS A 169 -1.24 8.12 3.89
N GLN A 170 -0.68 8.14 2.67
CA GLN A 170 0.44 9.01 2.33
C GLN A 170 -0.03 10.40 1.89
N THR A 171 0.84 11.38 2.08
CA THR A 171 0.70 12.69 1.42
C THR A 171 1.21 12.56 -0.01
N PHE A 172 0.41 13.01 -0.98
CA PHE A 172 0.75 12.99 -2.40
C PHE A 172 0.96 14.40 -2.93
N SER A 173 1.90 14.53 -3.85
CA SER A 173 2.15 15.75 -4.64
C SER A 173 1.84 15.49 -6.11
N PRO A 174 1.40 16.50 -6.89
CA PRO A 174 1.21 16.35 -8.32
C PRO A 174 2.46 15.80 -9.00
N PHE A 175 2.27 14.88 -9.94
CA PHE A 175 3.35 14.18 -10.60
C PHE A 175 3.12 14.13 -12.11
N ASP A 176 4.02 14.78 -12.85
CA ASP A 176 4.05 14.69 -14.31
C ASP A 176 5.23 13.78 -14.73
N PRO A 177 4.96 12.58 -15.27
CA PRO A 177 6.01 11.66 -15.69
C PRO A 177 6.84 12.21 -16.85
N ALA A 178 6.28 13.07 -17.72
CA ALA A 178 7.01 13.64 -18.84
C ALA A 178 8.06 14.65 -18.35
N VAL A 179 7.69 15.49 -17.37
CA VAL A 179 8.62 16.44 -16.74
C VAL A 179 9.69 15.71 -15.94
N ALA A 180 9.30 14.68 -15.19
CA ALA A 180 10.23 13.92 -14.34
C ALA A 180 11.25 13.10 -15.15
N ALA A 181 10.91 12.66 -16.37
CA ALA A 181 11.83 11.96 -17.25
C ALA A 181 12.89 12.89 -17.88
N ALA A 182 12.58 14.18 -18.05
CA ALA A 182 13.44 15.14 -18.75
C ALA A 182 14.51 15.82 -17.88
N ALA A 183 14.48 15.64 -16.56
CA ALA A 183 15.27 16.44 -15.61
C ALA A 183 16.78 16.11 -15.51
N ASP A 184 17.32 15.17 -16.30
CA ASP A 184 18.70 14.64 -16.16
C ASP A 184 19.59 14.81 -17.42
N ASP A 185 19.16 15.60 -18.41
CA ASP A 185 19.99 15.92 -19.60
C ASP A 185 20.87 17.18 -19.41
N GLU A 186 21.00 17.70 -18.17
CA GLU A 186 21.81 18.88 -17.83
C GLU A 186 23.12 18.55 -17.09
#